data_AF-A0A229G673-F1
#
_entry.id   AF-A0A229G673-F1
#
_cell.length_a   1.000
_cell.length_b   1.000
_cell.length_c   1.000
_cell.angle_alpha   90.00
_cell.angle_beta   90.00
_cell.angle_gamma   90.00
#
_symmetry.space_group_name_H-M   'P 1'
#
loop_
_entity.id
_entity.type
_entity.pdbx_description
1 polymer ?
#
loop_
_entity_poly.entity_id
_entity_poly.type
_entity_poly.pdbx_seq_one_letter_code
_entity_poly.pdbx_strand_id
1 'polypeptide(L)'
;MTTKQLLIILPILLGSVNAMAMVAEVEGDTMCTTVSLASQKVLTKTSCSFEGNTGASMVYFVQQLNFTVASNKTVSTINNASFRFGDNGETLDLEETISINDKPAEIIKLNSHTLKKLTKIEMDNLHKKKVPDFSKVLHCFKPIKDNTAFCIPYSVIYGMA
;
A
#
# COMPACT_ATOMS: atom_id res chain seq x y z
N MET A 1 -12.38 -51.74 2.21
CA MET A 1 -13.56 -52.15 1.40
C MET A 1 -14.67 -51.14 1.67
N THR A 2 -15.28 -50.42 0.75
CA THR A 2 -15.13 -50.29 -0.70
C THR A 2 -15.79 -48.94 -1.05
N THR A 3 -15.19 -48.24 -2.00
CA THR A 3 -15.58 -46.97 -2.60
C THR A 3 -17.03 -46.96 -3.12
N LYS A 4 -17.74 -45.85 -2.93
CA LYS A 4 -18.67 -45.32 -3.95
C LYS A 4 -18.45 -43.81 -4.06
N GLN A 5 -17.66 -43.43 -5.07
CA GLN A 5 -17.69 -42.10 -5.65
C GLN A 5 -19.08 -41.89 -6.25
N LEU A 6 -19.79 -40.86 -5.81
CA LEU A 6 -20.81 -40.21 -6.63
C LEU A 6 -20.22 -38.86 -7.06
N LEU A 7 -19.73 -38.82 -8.30
CA LEU A 7 -19.62 -37.60 -9.08
C LEU A 7 -21.04 -37.20 -9.47
N ILE A 8 -21.51 -36.05 -8.99
CA ILE A 8 -22.58 -35.31 -9.67
C ILE A 8 -21.96 -33.99 -10.10
N ILE A 9 -21.95 -33.82 -11.41
CA ILE A 9 -21.38 -32.68 -12.12
C ILE A 9 -22.31 -31.48 -11.91
N LEU A 10 -21.66 -30.39 -11.51
CA LEU A 10 -22.08 -29.01 -11.34
C LEU A 10 -22.91 -28.48 -12.53
N PRO A 11 -24.04 -27.78 -12.32
CA PRO A 11 -24.29 -26.57 -13.09
C PRO A 11 -23.48 -25.47 -12.43
N ILE A 12 -22.40 -25.07 -13.11
CA ILE A 12 -21.62 -23.87 -12.78
C ILE A 12 -22.59 -22.71 -12.90
N LEU A 13 -23.18 -22.29 -11.77
CA LEU A 13 -23.59 -20.91 -11.63
C LEU A 13 -22.31 -20.10 -11.79
N LEU A 14 -22.17 -19.47 -12.94
CA LEU A 14 -21.25 -18.35 -13.18
C LEU A 14 -21.66 -17.21 -12.24
N GLY A 15 -21.38 -17.39 -10.95
CA GLY A 15 -21.27 -16.29 -10.02
C GLY A 15 -20.04 -15.52 -10.45
N SER A 16 -20.26 -14.30 -10.95
CA SER A 16 -19.19 -13.32 -11.13
C SER A 16 -18.27 -13.39 -9.93
N VAL A 17 -16.99 -13.63 -10.19
CA VAL A 17 -15.95 -13.65 -9.17
C VAL A 17 -15.79 -12.19 -8.71
N ASN A 18 -16.70 -11.73 -7.87
CA ASN A 18 -16.56 -10.47 -7.18
C ASN A 18 -15.32 -10.64 -6.31
N ALA A 19 -14.21 -10.03 -6.70
CA ALA A 19 -13.00 -10.01 -5.90
C ALA A 19 -13.35 -9.34 -4.57
N MET A 20 -13.64 -10.15 -3.54
CA MET A 20 -13.87 -9.65 -2.20
C MET A 20 -12.55 -9.08 -1.71
N ALA A 21 -12.50 -7.77 -1.50
CA ALA A 21 -11.39 -7.14 -0.81
C ALA A 21 -11.37 -7.69 0.63
N MET A 22 -10.41 -8.56 0.94
CA MET A 22 -10.15 -8.96 2.32
C MET A 22 -9.43 -7.81 3.00
N VAL A 23 -9.84 -7.47 4.24
CA VAL A 23 -9.14 -6.47 5.07
C VAL A 23 -8.45 -7.23 6.19
N ALA A 24 -7.17 -6.95 6.40
CA ALA A 24 -6.37 -7.51 7.47
C ALA A 24 -5.94 -6.40 8.44
N GLU A 25 -6.09 -6.66 9.73
CA GLU A 25 -5.47 -5.86 10.79
C GLU A 25 -3.96 -6.09 10.78
N VAL A 26 -3.19 -5.01 10.94
CA VAL A 26 -1.72 -5.05 10.95
C VAL A 26 -1.17 -4.17 12.06
N GLU A 27 -0.06 -4.59 12.65
CA GLU A 27 0.72 -3.80 13.58
C GLU A 27 2.21 -4.17 13.49
N GLY A 28 3.08 -3.28 13.95
CA GLY A 28 4.50 -3.57 14.10
C GLY A 28 5.39 -2.35 14.21
N ASP A 29 6.70 -2.59 14.26
CA ASP A 29 7.72 -1.55 14.35
C ASP A 29 8.49 -1.37 13.04
N THR A 30 8.88 -0.13 12.74
CA THR A 30 9.68 0.21 11.55
C THR A 30 10.51 1.48 11.77
N MET A 31 11.24 1.88 10.74
CA MET A 31 11.97 3.15 10.68
C MET A 31 11.28 4.11 9.72
N CYS A 32 10.69 5.15 10.28
CA CYS A 32 10.08 6.23 9.53
C CYS A 32 11.13 7.27 9.16
N THR A 33 11.09 7.75 7.92
CA THR A 33 12.07 8.69 7.38
C THR A 33 11.36 9.94 6.87
N THR A 34 11.79 11.11 7.32
CA THR A 34 11.38 12.38 6.70
C THR A 34 12.37 12.73 5.61
N VAL A 35 11.88 12.95 4.39
CA VAL A 35 12.71 13.33 3.23
C VAL A 35 12.32 14.72 2.75
N SER A 36 13.30 15.48 2.28
CA SER A 36 13.08 16.69 1.49
C SER A 36 12.98 16.31 0.02
N LEU A 37 11.88 16.65 -0.62
CA LEU A 37 11.70 16.37 -2.05
C LEU A 37 12.43 17.39 -2.93
N ALA A 38 12.62 18.61 -2.44
CA ALA A 38 13.37 19.65 -3.16
C ALA A 38 14.86 19.31 -3.24
N SER A 39 15.46 18.89 -2.13
CA SER A 39 16.90 18.55 -2.07
C SER A 39 17.18 17.07 -2.31
N GLN A 40 16.15 16.22 -2.37
CA GLN A 40 16.24 14.76 -2.51
C GLN A 40 17.17 14.15 -1.44
N LYS A 41 16.99 14.59 -0.19
CA LYS A 41 17.81 14.16 0.96
C LYS A 41 16.95 13.69 2.11
N VAL A 42 17.49 12.73 2.87
CA VAL A 42 16.97 12.37 4.18
C VAL A 42 17.21 13.54 5.13
N LEU A 43 16.15 14.00 5.79
CA LEU A 43 16.22 14.99 6.85
C LEU A 43 16.37 14.30 8.21
N THR A 44 15.51 13.30 8.46
CA THR A 44 15.43 12.63 9.76
C THR A 44 15.05 11.17 9.58
N LYS A 45 15.57 10.29 10.46
CA LYS A 45 15.10 8.92 10.64
C LYS A 45 14.72 8.73 12.09
N THR A 46 13.54 8.16 12.33
CA THR A 46 13.01 7.95 13.67
C THR A 46 12.32 6.59 13.73
N SER A 47 12.53 5.86 14.82
CA SER A 47 11.75 4.67 15.12
C SER A 47 10.26 5.03 15.22
N CYS A 48 9.42 4.17 14.67
CA CYS A 48 7.99 4.33 14.72
C CYS A 48 7.30 2.98 14.81
N SER A 49 6.22 2.92 15.58
CA SER A 49 5.27 1.82 15.53
C SER A 49 4.13 2.19 14.59
N PHE A 50 3.49 1.19 14.00
CA PHE A 50 2.27 1.37 13.24
C PHE A 50 1.20 0.35 13.64
N GLU A 51 -0.04 0.76 13.47
CA GLU A 51 -1.22 -0.09 13.62
C GLU A 51 -2.28 0.34 12.59
N GLY A 52 -3.15 -0.59 12.19
CA GLY A 52 -4.33 -0.26 11.40
C GLY A 52 -4.75 -1.39 10.47
N ASN A 53 -5.35 -1.00 9.34
CA ASN A 53 -5.96 -1.96 8.41
C ASN A 53 -5.35 -1.85 7.02
N THR A 54 -5.11 -3.01 6.40
CA THR A 54 -4.66 -3.12 5.02
C THR A 54 -5.65 -3.95 4.20
N GLY A 55 -6.04 -3.45 3.03
CA GLY A 55 -6.86 -4.20 2.08
C GLY A 55 -6.01 -5.10 1.17
N ALA A 56 -6.44 -6.32 0.90
CA ALA A 56 -5.75 -7.32 0.08
C ALA A 56 -6.30 -7.40 -1.36
N SER A 57 -6.77 -6.30 -1.94
CA SER A 57 -7.09 -6.31 -3.38
C SER A 57 -5.79 -6.58 -4.15
N MET A 58 -5.83 -7.53 -5.11
CA MET A 58 -4.70 -8.03 -5.90
C MET A 58 -3.82 -6.94 -6.55
N VAL A 59 -4.29 -5.69 -6.56
CA VAL A 59 -3.58 -4.58 -7.19
C VAL A 59 -3.13 -3.52 -6.18
N TYR A 60 -3.81 -3.31 -5.03
CA TYR A 60 -3.42 -2.25 -4.09
C TYR A 60 -3.87 -2.47 -2.64
N PHE A 61 -2.97 -2.15 -1.71
CA PHE A 61 -3.26 -2.06 -0.28
C PHE A 61 -3.93 -0.72 0.05
N VAL A 62 -5.23 -0.76 0.37
CA VAL A 62 -5.87 0.38 1.04
C VAL A 62 -5.32 0.43 2.45
N GLN A 63 -4.41 1.36 2.73
CA GLN A 63 -3.79 1.53 4.03
C GLN A 63 -4.51 2.60 4.82
N GLN A 64 -5.13 2.19 5.93
CA GLN A 64 -5.47 3.07 7.03
C GLN A 64 -4.50 2.77 8.17
N LEU A 65 -3.34 3.44 8.16
CA LEU A 65 -2.26 3.20 9.11
C LEU A 65 -2.06 4.42 10.00
N ASN A 66 -1.93 4.18 11.29
CA ASN A 66 -1.48 5.16 12.27
C ASN A 66 -0.01 4.89 12.57
N PHE A 67 0.85 5.90 12.43
CA PHE A 67 2.26 5.81 12.76
C PHE A 67 2.55 6.65 14.00
N THR A 68 3.03 6.02 15.07
CA THR A 68 3.45 6.71 16.29
C THR A 68 4.96 6.81 16.31
N VAL A 69 5.50 8.03 16.19
CA VAL A 69 6.95 8.28 16.28
C VAL A 69 7.37 8.51 17.73
N ALA A 70 8.66 8.34 18.03
CA ALA A 70 9.23 8.48 19.39
C ALA A 70 8.90 9.79 20.14
N SER A 71 8.47 10.85 19.46
CA SER A 71 7.98 12.08 20.10
C SER A 71 6.49 12.01 20.53
N ASN A 72 5.88 10.81 20.56
CA ASN A 72 4.45 10.56 20.74
C ASN A 72 3.54 11.31 19.75
N LYS A 73 4.10 11.73 18.62
CA LYS A 73 3.32 12.34 17.53
C LYS A 73 2.77 11.21 16.67
N THR A 74 1.46 11.24 16.43
CA THR A 74 0.81 10.31 15.50
C THR A 74 0.65 10.95 14.12
N VAL A 75 0.97 10.18 13.09
CA VAL A 75 0.68 10.48 11.69
C VAL A 75 -0.29 9.42 11.20
N SER A 76 -1.52 9.82 10.89
CA SER A 76 -2.58 8.94 10.43
C SER A 76 -2.74 9.09 8.93
N THR A 77 -2.65 7.99 8.20
CA THR A 77 -2.96 7.94 6.79
C THR A 77 -4.39 7.46 6.64
N ILE A 78 -5.28 8.31 6.14
CA ILE A 78 -6.67 7.94 5.86
C ILE A 78 -6.84 7.96 4.35
N ASN A 79 -7.11 6.81 3.77
CA ASN A 79 -7.37 6.73 2.34
C ASN A 79 -8.80 7.20 2.03
N ASN A 80 -8.91 8.18 1.13
CA ASN A 80 -10.21 8.61 0.56
C ASN A 80 -10.44 8.04 -0.84
N ALA A 81 -9.56 7.16 -1.33
CA ALA A 81 -9.69 6.54 -2.65
C ALA A 81 -11.04 5.81 -2.75
N SER A 82 -11.87 6.27 -3.68
CA SER A 82 -13.04 5.56 -4.13
C SER A 82 -12.61 4.62 -5.26
N PHE A 83 -12.90 3.33 -5.12
CA PHE A 83 -12.78 2.39 -6.23
C PHE A 83 -14.04 2.52 -7.08
N ARG A 84 -13.87 2.60 -8.40
CA ARG A 84 -14.98 2.40 -9.33
C ARG A 84 -14.81 1.02 -9.95
N PHE A 85 -15.81 0.17 -9.79
CA PHE A 85 -15.91 -1.02 -10.61
C PHE A 85 -16.49 -0.60 -11.96
N GLY A 86 -15.79 -0.91 -13.04
CA GLY A 86 -16.37 -0.88 -14.37
C GLY A 86 -17.42 -1.98 -14.51
N ASP A 87 -18.29 -1.85 -15.51
CA ASP A 87 -19.43 -2.76 -15.72
C ASP A 87 -19.02 -4.23 -15.91
N ASN A 88 -17.73 -4.49 -16.21
CA ASN A 88 -17.16 -5.82 -16.41
C ASN A 88 -16.39 -6.36 -15.18
N GLY A 89 -16.51 -5.73 -14.01
CA GLY A 89 -15.75 -6.11 -12.81
C GLY A 89 -14.27 -5.71 -12.86
N GLU A 90 -13.87 -4.94 -13.87
CA GLU A 90 -12.56 -4.31 -13.93
C GLU A 90 -12.46 -3.17 -12.90
N THR A 91 -11.34 -3.11 -12.18
CA THR A 91 -11.06 -2.00 -11.28
C THR A 91 -10.66 -0.79 -12.12
N LEU A 92 -11.49 0.25 -12.16
CA LEU A 92 -11.20 1.51 -12.82
C LEU A 92 -10.55 2.49 -11.83
N ASP A 93 -9.70 3.34 -12.40
CA ASP A 93 -8.64 4.15 -11.77
C ASP A 93 -8.83 4.50 -10.28
N LEU A 94 -7.82 4.12 -9.48
CA LEU A 94 -7.67 4.62 -8.13
C LEU A 94 -7.21 6.08 -8.22
N GLU A 95 -8.07 7.02 -7.86
CA GLU A 95 -7.60 8.36 -7.49
C GLU A 95 -6.78 8.21 -6.20
N GLU A 96 -5.45 8.09 -6.31
CA GLU A 96 -4.49 7.90 -5.20
C GLU A 96 -4.36 9.18 -4.33
N THR A 97 -5.47 9.82 -3.98
CA THR A 97 -5.49 10.90 -3.00
C THR A 97 -5.68 10.32 -1.61
N ILE A 98 -4.71 10.58 -0.75
CA ILE A 98 -4.74 10.18 0.65
C ILE A 98 -4.91 11.42 1.52
N SER A 99 -5.32 11.24 2.76
CA SER A 99 -5.27 12.28 3.78
C SER A 99 -4.21 11.92 4.81
N ILE A 100 -3.37 12.88 5.18
CA ILE A 100 -2.47 12.78 6.33
C ILE A 100 -3.02 13.72 7.39
N ASN A 101 -3.46 13.19 8.53
CA ASN A 101 -4.11 13.96 9.59
C ASN A 101 -5.19 14.91 9.03
N ASP A 102 -6.13 14.34 8.25
CA ASP A 102 -7.25 15.03 7.59
C ASP A 102 -6.88 16.09 6.54
N LYS A 103 -5.61 16.15 6.12
CA LYS A 103 -5.16 17.05 5.06
C LYS A 103 -4.84 16.28 3.78
N PRO A 104 -5.28 16.77 2.61
CA PRO A 104 -4.95 16.15 1.33
C PRO A 104 -3.45 15.97 1.14
N ALA A 105 -3.09 14.79 0.66
CA ALA A 105 -1.73 14.34 0.44
C ALA A 105 -1.65 13.41 -0.77
N GLU A 106 -0.43 13.27 -1.27
CA GLU A 106 -0.08 12.42 -2.39
C GLU A 106 0.81 11.27 -1.91
N ILE A 107 0.64 10.12 -2.55
CA ILE A 107 1.55 8.99 -2.39
C ILE A 107 2.65 9.09 -3.45
N ILE A 108 3.90 9.02 -3.01
CA ILE A 108 5.06 8.95 -3.90
C ILE A 108 5.92 7.74 -3.55
N LYS A 109 6.36 7.00 -4.57
CA LYS A 109 7.26 5.85 -4.42
C LYS A 109 8.67 6.33 -4.76
N LEU A 110 9.60 6.28 -3.81
CA LEU A 110 10.98 6.72 -3.99
C LEU A 110 11.95 5.54 -3.93
N ASN A 111 13.06 5.62 -4.66
CA ASN A 111 14.19 4.72 -4.44
C ASN A 111 14.91 5.14 -3.16
N SER A 112 15.01 4.28 -2.15
CA SER A 112 15.65 4.57 -0.86
C SER A 112 17.13 4.99 -0.96
N HIS A 113 17.85 4.58 -2.01
CA HIS A 113 19.26 4.92 -2.19
C HIS A 113 19.48 6.25 -2.90
N THR A 114 18.64 6.56 -3.89
CA THR A 114 18.79 7.77 -4.72
C THR A 114 17.75 8.84 -4.43
N LEU A 115 16.71 8.51 -3.66
CA LEU A 115 15.51 9.29 -3.38
C LEU A 115 14.77 9.80 -4.62
N LYS A 116 15.10 9.27 -5.79
CA LYS A 116 14.41 9.54 -7.05
C LYS A 116 13.02 8.91 -7.04
N LYS A 117 12.02 9.63 -7.56
CA LYS A 117 10.69 9.08 -7.82
C LYS A 117 10.77 7.92 -8.82
N LEU A 118 10.16 6.80 -8.46
CA LEU A 118 10.00 5.64 -9.32
C LEU A 118 8.84 5.86 -10.30
N THR A 119 9.05 5.49 -11.55
CA THR A 119 8.05 5.49 -12.60
C THR A 119 7.10 4.30 -12.46
N LYS A 120 5.93 4.37 -13.11
CA LYS A 120 4.99 3.24 -13.18
C LYS A 120 5.66 1.99 -13.76
N ILE A 121 6.44 2.15 -14.83
CA ILE A 121 7.17 1.03 -15.47
C ILE A 121 8.17 0.37 -14.51
N GLU A 122 8.93 1.17 -13.75
CA GLU A 122 9.86 0.64 -12.75
C GLU A 122 9.11 -0.16 -11.66
N MET A 123 7.96 0.34 -11.20
CA MET A 123 7.12 -0.37 -10.22
C MET A 123 6.51 -1.64 -10.81
N ASP A 124 5.93 -1.60 -12.01
CA ASP A 124 5.33 -2.75 -12.68
C ASP A 124 6.37 -3.86 -12.92
N ASN A 125 7.60 -3.48 -13.25
CA ASN A 125 8.69 -4.43 -13.42
C ASN A 125 9.12 -5.12 -12.12
N LEU A 126 8.98 -4.46 -10.96
CA LEU A 126 9.20 -5.11 -9.67
C LEU A 126 8.14 -6.19 -9.43
N HIS A 127 6.86 -5.89 -9.67
CA HIS A 127 5.74 -6.82 -9.45
C HIS A 127 5.75 -8.03 -10.39
N LYS A 128 6.33 -7.91 -11.59
CA LYS A 128 6.45 -9.03 -12.55
C LYS A 128 7.44 -10.12 -12.11
N LYS A 129 8.28 -9.87 -11.10
CA LYS A 129 9.25 -10.86 -10.62
C LYS A 129 8.55 -11.96 -9.84
N LYS A 130 9.03 -13.20 -10.00
CA LYS A 130 8.54 -14.37 -9.22
C LYS A 130 8.68 -14.14 -7.70
N VAL A 131 9.75 -13.46 -7.29
CA VAL A 131 9.96 -12.99 -5.91
C VAL A 131 10.32 -11.50 -6.01
N PRO A 132 9.36 -10.59 -5.85
CA PRO A 132 9.63 -9.16 -5.93
C PRO A 132 10.43 -8.70 -4.70
N ASP A 133 11.39 -7.82 -4.93
CA ASP A 133 12.20 -7.20 -3.87
C ASP A 133 11.87 -5.71 -3.79
N PHE A 134 11.23 -5.31 -2.70
CA PHE A 134 10.85 -3.93 -2.40
C PHE A 134 11.69 -3.29 -1.30
N SER A 135 12.78 -3.94 -0.86
CA SER A 135 13.66 -3.43 0.21
C SER A 135 14.21 -2.04 -0.10
N LYS A 136 14.34 -1.71 -1.39
CA LYS A 136 14.87 -0.43 -1.88
C LYS A 136 13.80 0.62 -2.15
N VAL A 137 12.51 0.32 -1.95
CA VAL A 137 11.42 1.25 -2.26
C VAL A 137 10.93 1.88 -0.96
N LEU A 138 10.82 3.20 -0.94
CA LEU A 138 10.14 3.95 0.11
C LEU A 138 8.75 4.33 -0.38
N HIS A 139 7.74 4.01 0.43
CA HIS A 139 6.39 4.54 0.28
C HIS A 139 6.30 5.83 1.08
N CYS A 140 6.09 6.96 0.40
CA CYS A 140 6.16 8.28 1.01
C CYS A 140 4.83 9.01 0.86
N PHE A 141 4.39 9.61 1.96
CA PHE A 141 3.18 10.38 2.09
C PHE A 141 3.55 11.86 2.15
N LYS A 142 3.13 12.63 1.14
CA LYS A 142 3.49 14.04 0.95
C LYS A 142 2.24 14.91 1.05
N PRO A 143 2.08 15.74 2.09
CA PRO A 143 1.03 16.75 2.11
C PRO A 143 1.14 17.70 0.90
N ILE A 144 0.02 18.05 0.25
CA ILE A 144 0.03 18.80 -1.03
C ILE A 144 0.82 20.12 -0.95
N LYS A 145 0.73 20.81 0.19
CA LYS A 145 1.36 22.12 0.42
C LYS A 145 2.74 22.04 1.08
N ASP A 146 3.32 20.85 1.21
CA ASP A 146 4.58 20.63 1.91
C ASP A 146 5.65 20.07 0.96
N ASN A 147 6.90 20.46 1.19
CA ASN A 147 8.08 20.00 0.44
C ASN A 147 8.78 18.83 1.11
N THR A 148 8.24 18.38 2.25
CA THR A 148 8.69 17.20 2.96
C THR A 148 7.71 16.06 2.78
N ALA A 149 8.22 14.84 2.82
CA ALA A 149 7.41 13.64 2.82
C ALA A 149 7.81 12.72 3.98
N PHE A 150 6.80 12.09 4.58
CA PHE A 150 6.98 11.05 5.57
C PHE A 150 7.01 9.70 4.87
N CYS A 151 8.06 8.91 5.05
CA CYS A 151 8.34 7.72 4.28
C CYS A 151 8.56 6.49 5.15
N ILE A 152 8.14 5.33 4.66
CA ILE A 152 8.39 4.02 5.25
C ILE A 152 8.90 3.02 4.19
N PRO A 153 9.60 1.94 4.58
CA PRO A 153 9.98 0.89 3.65
C PRO A 153 8.73 0.22 3.04
N TYR A 154 8.68 0.14 1.70
CA TYR A 154 7.57 -0.50 0.98
C TYR A 154 7.50 -2.00 1.24
N SER A 155 8.63 -2.65 1.52
CA SER A 155 8.67 -4.08 1.87
C SER A 155 7.84 -4.42 3.12
N VAL A 156 7.71 -3.49 4.07
CA VAL A 156 6.87 -3.66 5.26
C VAL A 156 5.41 -3.79 4.85
N ILE A 157 4.95 -2.95 3.93
CA ILE A 157 3.59 -3.02 3.37
C ILE A 157 3.37 -4.34 2.60
N TYR A 158 4.32 -4.70 1.73
CA TYR A 158 4.15 -5.85 0.85
C TYR A 158 4.20 -7.19 1.59
N GLY A 159 5.05 -7.32 2.61
CA GLY A 159 5.19 -8.55 3.40
C GLY A 159 3.99 -8.87 4.30
N MET A 160 2.96 -8.02 4.33
CA MET A 160 1.73 -8.20 5.10
C MET A 160 0.55 -8.77 4.27
N ALA A 161 0.70 -8.90 2.94
CA ALA A 161 -0.30 -9.55 2.06
C ALA A 161 -0.23 -11.08 2.09
#